data_AF-A0A0A9EXB3-F1
#
_entry.id   AF-A0A0A9EXB3-F1
#
_cell.length_a   1.000
_cell.length_b   1.000
_cell.length_c   1.000
_cell.angle_alpha   90.00
_cell.angle_beta   90.00
_cell.angle_gamma   90.00
#
_symmetry.space_group_name_H-M   'P 1'
#
loop_
_entity.id
_entity.type
_entity.pdbx_description
1 polymer ?
#
loop_
_entity_poly.entity_id
_entity_poly.type
_entity_poly.pdbx_seq_one_letter_code
_entity_poly.pdbx_strand_id
1 'polypeptide(L)'
;MDKLKSWPNVIILTTSNITTAIDIAFVDRADIKAYVGPPTLQARYEILRSCIQELLRVGILTCSQGGSLPCILNYSTLKEKKHCPETAEPHGAVHLSSLLYEAAELCEGLSGRSLRKLPFLAHASAANPSCCDASAFMHTLIQTARREISESRG
;
A
#
# COMPACT_ATOMS: atom_id res chain seq x y z
N MET A 1 -21.58 27.56 3.59
CA MET A 1 -21.91 26.31 4.30
C MET A 1 -23.19 26.42 5.11
N ASP A 2 -23.45 27.56 5.75
CA ASP A 2 -24.53 27.69 6.74
C ASP A 2 -25.94 27.44 6.18
N LYS A 3 -26.24 27.87 4.96
CA LYS A 3 -27.53 27.60 4.28
C LYS A 3 -27.72 26.12 3.86
N LEU A 4 -26.63 25.37 3.75
CA LEU A 4 -26.65 23.95 3.36
C LEU A 4 -26.68 23.03 4.59
N LYS A 5 -26.12 23.46 5.73
CA LYS A 5 -26.19 22.76 7.02
C LYS A 5 -27.62 22.59 7.57
N SER A 6 -28.57 23.41 7.13
CA SER A 6 -29.96 23.35 7.60
C SER A 6 -30.78 22.20 7.01
N TRP A 7 -30.25 21.48 6.01
CA TRP A 7 -30.95 20.38 5.36
C TRP A 7 -30.52 19.04 6.00
N PRO A 8 -31.46 18.24 6.54
CA PRO A 8 -31.13 17.03 7.30
C PRO A 8 -30.53 15.91 6.43
N ASN A 9 -30.57 16.06 5.11
CA ASN A 9 -30.11 15.09 4.11
C ASN A 9 -28.84 15.55 3.36
N VAL A 10 -28.09 16.51 3.91
CA VAL A 10 -26.85 17.03 3.30
C VAL A 10 -25.66 16.74 4.22
N ILE A 11 -24.60 16.16 3.65
CA ILE A 11 -23.29 16.00 4.30
C ILE A 11 -22.26 16.76 3.47
N ILE A 12 -21.45 17.59 4.13
CA ILE A 12 -20.37 18.34 3.49
C ILE A 12 -19.03 17.74 3.91
N LEU A 13 -18.26 17.26 2.93
CA LEU A 13 -16.91 16.74 3.13
C LEU A 13 -15.92 17.67 2.43
N THR A 14 -14.90 18.10 3.17
CA THR A 14 -13.85 18.99 2.66
C THR A 14 -12.49 18.47 3.09
N THR A 15 -11.51 18.54 2.21
CA THR A 15 -10.11 18.14 2.47
C THR A 15 -9.18 19.31 2.24
N SER A 16 -8.18 19.51 3.09
CA SER A 16 -7.10 20.47 2.87
C SER A 16 -5.75 19.77 2.91
N ASN A 17 -4.88 20.07 1.95
CA ASN A 17 -3.49 19.60 1.91
C ASN A 17 -2.54 20.49 2.74
N ILE A 18 -3.01 21.66 3.18
CA ILE A 18 -2.21 22.62 3.94
C ILE A 18 -2.72 22.59 5.38
N THR A 19 -2.12 21.76 6.23
CA THR A 19 -2.63 21.50 7.58
C THR A 19 -2.39 22.64 8.57
N THR A 20 -1.37 23.46 8.33
CA THR A 20 -0.94 24.56 9.22
C THR A 20 -1.47 25.94 8.82
N ALA A 21 -1.99 26.10 7.60
CA ALA A 21 -2.54 27.36 7.10
C ALA A 21 -4.03 27.25 6.74
N ILE A 22 -4.75 26.29 7.33
CA ILE A 22 -6.20 26.24 7.20
C ILE A 22 -6.78 27.46 7.91
N ASP A 23 -7.65 28.17 7.21
CA ASP A 23 -8.39 29.29 7.76
C ASP A 23 -9.14 28.87 9.05
N ILE A 24 -8.89 29.61 10.13
CA ILE A 24 -9.47 29.38 11.45
C ILE A 24 -11.01 29.40 11.37
N ALA A 25 -11.60 30.26 10.53
CA ALA A 25 -13.04 30.32 10.32
C ALA A 25 -13.59 29.07 9.60
N PHE A 26 -12.78 28.38 8.81
CA PHE A 26 -13.17 27.12 8.17
C PHE A 26 -13.11 25.96 9.16
N VAL A 27 -12.09 25.95 10.02
CA VAL A 27 -11.95 25.02 11.12
C VAL A 27 -13.09 25.21 12.13
N ASP A 28 -13.44 26.44 12.50
CA ASP A 28 -14.51 26.71 13.46
C ASP A 28 -15.88 26.20 13.01
N ARG A 29 -16.13 26.19 11.69
CA ARG A 29 -17.39 25.71 11.10
C ARG A 29 -17.47 24.18 10.94
N ALA A 30 -16.37 23.46 11.13
CA ALA A 30 -16.31 22.01 10.97
C ALA A 30 -16.64 21.29 12.28
N ASP A 31 -17.65 20.43 12.26
CA ASP A 31 -18.07 19.65 13.43
C ASP A 31 -17.05 18.52 13.74
N ILE A 32 -16.44 17.95 12.70
CA ILE A 32 -15.41 16.91 12.82
C ILE A 32 -14.14 17.38 12.12
N LYS A 33 -13.01 17.29 12.83
CA LYS A 33 -11.68 17.60 12.33
C LYS A 33 -10.82 16.36 12.47
N ALA A 34 -10.36 15.81 11.36
CA ALA A 34 -9.50 14.64 11.33
C ALA A 34 -8.24 14.94 10.53
N TYR A 35 -7.08 14.83 11.18
CA TYR A 35 -5.81 14.83 10.48
C TYR A 35 -5.52 13.42 9.95
N VAL A 36 -5.27 13.32 8.64
CA VAL A 36 -4.86 12.07 7.99
C VAL A 36 -3.39 12.22 7.61
N GLY A 37 -2.51 11.63 8.43
CA GLY A 37 -1.07 11.61 8.18
C GLY A 37 -0.65 10.58 7.13
N PRO A 38 0.67 10.46 6.89
CA PRO A 38 1.21 9.38 6.07
C PRO A 38 0.77 7.99 6.57
N PRO A 39 0.63 7.00 5.68
CA PRO A 39 0.18 5.66 6.06
C PRO A 39 1.15 4.99 7.05
N THR A 40 0.58 4.38 8.08
CA THR A 40 1.30 3.49 9.03
C THR A 40 1.89 2.29 8.29
N LEU A 41 2.85 1.59 8.90
CA LEU A 41 3.44 0.38 8.29
C LEU A 41 2.39 -0.66 7.87
N GLN A 42 1.39 -0.90 8.71
CA GLN A 42 0.27 -1.77 8.39
C GLN A 42 -0.52 -1.26 7.17
N ALA A 43 -0.81 0.03 7.11
CA ALA A 43 -1.50 0.62 5.97
C ALA A 43 -0.66 0.53 4.68
N ARG A 44 0.66 0.77 4.76
CA ARG A 44 1.57 0.63 3.62
C ARG A 44 1.58 -0.80 3.10
N TYR A 45 1.68 -1.76 4.01
CA TYR A 45 1.61 -3.18 3.68
C TYR A 45 0.29 -3.54 2.98
N GLU A 46 -0.86 -3.15 3.54
CA GLU A 46 -2.17 -3.47 2.96
C GLU A 46 -2.41 -2.77 1.62
N ILE A 47 -1.92 -1.54 1.43
CA ILE A 47 -1.96 -0.85 0.13
C ILE A 47 -1.17 -1.66 -0.91
N LEU A 48 0.09 -1.98 -0.61
CA LEU A 48 0.93 -2.76 -1.54
C LEU A 48 0.32 -4.15 -1.78
N ARG A 49 -0.16 -4.83 -0.74
CA ARG A 49 -0.84 -6.13 -0.82
C ARG A 49 -2.01 -6.09 -1.78
N SER A 50 -2.89 -5.10 -1.64
CA SER A 50 -4.04 -4.94 -2.52
C SER A 50 -3.63 -4.77 -3.99
N CYS A 51 -2.52 -4.06 -4.24
CA CYS A 51 -2.00 -3.89 -5.59
C CYS A 51 -1.46 -5.21 -6.16
N ILE A 52 -0.68 -5.98 -5.38
CA ILE A 52 -0.14 -7.27 -5.85
C ILE A 52 -1.26 -8.29 -6.06
N GLN A 53 -2.24 -8.33 -5.17
CA GLN A 53 -3.42 -9.18 -5.33
C GLN A 53 -4.19 -8.84 -6.60
N GLU A 54 -4.31 -7.56 -6.95
CA GLU A 54 -4.93 -7.14 -8.20
C GLU A 54 -4.13 -7.61 -9.41
N LEU A 55 -2.80 -7.46 -9.39
CA LEU A 55 -1.94 -7.95 -10.48
C LEU A 55 -2.01 -9.47 -10.67
N LEU A 56 -2.15 -10.23 -9.58
CA LEU A 56 -2.41 -11.67 -9.62
C LEU A 56 -3.81 -11.97 -10.19
N ARG A 57 -4.84 -11.23 -9.76
CA ARG A 57 -6.23 -11.40 -10.20
C ARG A 57 -6.40 -11.19 -11.71
N VAL A 58 -5.70 -10.21 -12.27
CA VAL A 58 -5.73 -9.94 -13.72
C VAL A 58 -4.73 -10.77 -14.53
N GLY A 59 -3.95 -11.63 -13.88
CA GLY A 59 -2.99 -12.53 -14.54
C GLY A 59 -1.71 -11.86 -15.04
N ILE A 60 -1.39 -10.65 -14.57
CA ILE A 60 -0.10 -9.99 -14.87
C ILE A 60 1.02 -10.70 -14.10
N LEU A 61 0.73 -11.13 -12.87
CA LEU A 61 1.63 -11.94 -12.06
C LEU A 61 1.15 -13.38 -11.98
N THR A 62 2.10 -14.31 -11.96
CA THR A 62 1.84 -15.73 -11.74
C THR A 62 2.49 -16.17 -10.43
N CYS A 63 1.79 -16.97 -9.63
CA CYS A 63 2.37 -17.70 -8.51
C CYS A 63 2.54 -19.17 -8.89
N SER A 64 3.75 -19.72 -8.74
CA SER A 64 4.06 -21.12 -9.07
C SER A 64 3.30 -22.16 -8.23
N GLN A 65 2.61 -21.74 -7.17
CA GLN A 65 1.85 -22.62 -6.28
C GLN A 65 0.41 -22.77 -6.82
N GLY A 66 0.12 -23.89 -7.49
CA GLY A 66 -1.16 -24.20 -8.17
C GLY A 66 -2.38 -24.42 -7.26
N GLY A 67 -2.51 -23.69 -6.14
CA GLY A 67 -3.62 -23.80 -5.20
C GLY A 67 -4.39 -22.49 -5.05
N SER A 68 -5.71 -22.59 -4.91
CA SER A 68 -6.69 -21.49 -4.75
C SER A 68 -6.52 -20.60 -3.48
N LEU A 69 -5.41 -20.72 -2.75
CA LEU A 69 -5.18 -19.95 -1.52
C LEU A 69 -4.53 -18.59 -1.82
N PRO A 70 -4.78 -17.55 -1.01
CA PRO A 70 -4.17 -16.25 -1.22
C PRO A 70 -2.64 -16.36 -1.14
N CYS A 71 -1.98 -16.04 -2.25
CA CYS A 71 -0.51 -16.08 -2.38
C CYS A 71 0.21 -15.14 -1.38
N ILE A 72 -0.53 -14.21 -0.75
CA ILE A 72 -0.02 -13.19 0.18
C ILE A 72 -0.97 -13.05 1.38
N LEU A 73 -0.42 -13.16 2.59
CA LEU A 73 -1.12 -13.03 3.87
C LEU A 73 -1.48 -11.56 4.16
N ASN A 74 -2.51 -11.33 4.99
CA ASN A 74 -2.75 -10.00 5.54
C ASN A 74 -1.71 -9.65 6.62
N TYR A 75 -1.63 -8.37 6.98
CA TYR A 75 -0.62 -7.88 7.93
C TYR A 75 -0.67 -8.60 9.30
N SER A 76 -1.88 -8.77 9.85
CA SER A 76 -2.09 -9.37 11.17
C SER A 76 -1.60 -10.83 11.21
N THR A 77 -2.01 -11.62 10.22
CA THR A 77 -1.63 -13.04 10.10
C THR A 77 -0.12 -13.20 9.85
N LEU A 78 0.51 -12.31 9.06
CA LEU A 78 1.96 -12.32 8.90
C LEU A 78 2.68 -12.03 10.22
N LYS A 79 2.19 -11.04 10.98
CA LYS A 79 2.78 -10.65 12.27
C LYS A 79 2.71 -11.77 13.30
N GLU A 80 1.58 -12.48 13.35
CA GLU A 80 1.39 -13.66 14.21
C GLU A 80 2.33 -14.81 13.80
N LYS A 81 2.42 -15.13 12.50
CA LYS A 81 3.29 -16.21 12.01
C LYS A 81 4.79 -15.92 12.17
N LYS A 82 5.21 -14.65 12.20
CA LYS A 82 6.61 -14.30 12.53
C LYS A 82 7.02 -14.71 13.95
N HIS A 83 6.06 -14.89 14.87
CA HIS A 83 6.33 -15.27 16.26
C HIS A 83 6.42 -16.79 16.50
N CYS A 84 6.09 -17.61 15.50
CA CYS A 84 6.14 -19.06 15.60
C CYS A 84 6.76 -19.63 14.31
N PRO A 85 8.08 -19.93 14.29
CA PRO A 85 8.77 -20.40 13.10
C PRO A 85 8.49 -21.88 12.89
N GLU A 86 7.31 -22.23 12.41
CA GLU A 86 7.07 -23.56 11.85
C GLU A 86 7.42 -23.55 10.35
N THR A 87 8.18 -24.57 9.97
CA THR A 87 8.66 -25.01 8.65
C THR A 87 8.37 -24.03 7.50
N ALA A 88 9.33 -23.14 7.22
CA ALA A 88 9.24 -22.21 6.12
C ALA A 88 9.41 -22.95 4.78
N GLU A 89 8.30 -23.23 4.11
CA GLU A 89 8.33 -23.72 2.72
C GLU A 89 9.00 -22.68 1.81
N PRO A 90 10.05 -23.05 1.05
CA PRO A 90 10.63 -22.18 0.05
C PRO A 90 9.54 -21.84 -0.97
N HIS A 91 9.29 -20.55 -1.20
CA HIS A 91 8.22 -20.03 -2.08
C HIS A 91 6.77 -20.18 -1.56
N GLY A 92 6.59 -20.34 -0.24
CA GLY A 92 5.27 -20.29 0.39
C GLY A 92 4.71 -18.86 0.55
N ALA A 93 3.42 -18.74 0.87
CA ALA A 93 2.75 -17.46 1.10
C ALA A 93 3.44 -16.60 2.19
N VAL A 94 4.08 -17.23 3.17
CA VAL A 94 4.87 -16.54 4.21
C VAL A 94 6.08 -15.81 3.61
N HIS A 95 6.78 -16.43 2.66
CA HIS A 95 7.95 -15.84 2.03
C HIS A 95 7.59 -14.57 1.23
N LEU A 96 6.59 -14.66 0.34
CA LEU A 96 6.12 -13.50 -0.43
C LEU A 96 5.57 -12.39 0.46
N SER A 97 4.87 -12.77 1.54
CA SER A 97 4.38 -11.82 2.54
C SER A 97 5.54 -11.13 3.27
N SER A 98 6.64 -11.83 3.53
CA SER A 98 7.85 -11.25 4.14
C SER A 98 8.56 -10.27 3.21
N LEU A 99 8.68 -10.59 1.91
CA LEU A 99 9.23 -9.66 0.92
C LEU A 99 8.37 -8.39 0.80
N LEU A 100 7.05 -8.55 0.77
CA LEU A 100 6.12 -7.43 0.76
C LEU A 100 6.24 -6.57 2.03
N TYR A 101 6.48 -7.19 3.17
CA TYR A 101 6.70 -6.51 4.44
C TYR A 101 8.00 -5.68 4.41
N GLU A 102 9.10 -6.24 3.87
CA GLU A 102 10.34 -5.48 3.65
C GLU A 102 10.08 -4.25 2.75
N ALA A 103 9.36 -4.43 1.63
CA ALA A 103 9.01 -3.32 0.76
C ALA A 103 8.20 -2.24 1.51
N ALA A 104 7.24 -2.65 2.35
CA ALA A 104 6.42 -1.74 3.15
C ALA A 104 7.25 -0.99 4.21
N GLU A 105 8.23 -1.63 4.83
CA GLU A 105 9.16 -0.98 5.77
C GLU A 105 9.98 0.10 5.07
N LEU A 106 10.56 -0.21 3.91
CA LEU A 106 11.33 0.75 3.11
C LEU A 106 10.50 1.97 2.71
N CYS A 107 9.22 1.80 2.39
CA CYS A 107 8.34 2.87 1.91
C CYS A 107 7.87 3.87 2.99
N GLU A 108 8.55 3.97 4.12
CA GLU A 108 8.24 4.97 5.15
C GLU A 108 8.29 6.40 4.58
N GLY A 109 7.30 7.22 4.97
CA GLY A 109 7.15 8.59 4.50
C GLY A 109 6.51 8.73 3.11
N LEU A 110 6.32 7.65 2.34
CA LEU A 110 5.63 7.72 1.06
C LEU A 110 4.12 7.93 1.23
N SER A 111 3.54 8.75 0.35
CA SER A 111 2.09 8.95 0.28
C SER A 111 1.37 7.71 -0.25
N GLY A 112 0.07 7.57 0.07
CA GLY A 112 -0.77 6.52 -0.52
C GLY A 112 -0.77 6.52 -2.06
N ARG A 113 -0.66 7.71 -2.68
CA ARG A 113 -0.54 7.87 -4.13
C ARG A 113 0.78 7.29 -4.65
N SER A 114 1.90 7.61 -4.00
CA SER A 114 3.22 7.09 -4.35
C SER A 114 3.25 5.57 -4.22
N LEU A 115 2.71 5.02 -3.12
CA LEU A 115 2.62 3.57 -2.90
C LEU A 115 1.85 2.85 -4.02
N ARG A 116 0.72 3.40 -4.48
CA ARG A 116 -0.07 2.82 -5.58
C ARG A 116 0.60 2.94 -6.95
N LYS A 117 1.57 3.85 -7.11
CA LYS A 117 2.36 4.02 -8.34
C LYS A 117 3.51 3.00 -8.43
N LEU A 118 4.04 2.54 -7.30
CA LEU A 118 5.19 1.62 -7.27
C LEU A 118 5.00 0.33 -8.09
N PRO A 119 3.86 -0.39 -8.03
CA PRO A 119 3.67 -1.61 -8.83
C PRO A 119 3.76 -1.36 -10.33
N PHE A 120 3.24 -0.21 -10.81
CA PHE A 120 3.35 0.18 -12.20
C PHE A 120 4.81 0.42 -12.61
N LEU A 121 5.57 1.17 -11.78
CA LEU A 121 6.99 1.44 -12.03
C LEU A 121 7.84 0.17 -12.00
N ALA A 122 7.55 -0.73 -11.06
CA ALA A 122 8.22 -2.01 -10.92
C ALA A 122 7.97 -2.89 -12.15
N HIS A 123 6.72 -2.98 -12.60
CA HIS A 123 6.35 -3.68 -13.83
C HIS A 123 7.03 -3.10 -15.06
N ALA A 124 7.06 -1.77 -15.20
CA ALA A 124 7.74 -1.09 -16.32
C ALA A 124 9.26 -1.32 -16.33
N SER A 125 9.85 -1.62 -15.17
CA SER A 125 11.28 -1.94 -15.03
C SER A 125 11.59 -3.44 -15.14
N ALA A 126 10.57 -4.31 -15.28
CA ALA A 126 10.75 -5.76 -15.31
C ALA A 126 11.27 -6.22 -16.67
N ALA A 127 12.17 -7.21 -16.67
CA ALA A 127 12.81 -7.70 -17.89
C ALA A 127 11.84 -8.42 -18.85
N ASN A 128 10.77 -9.05 -18.34
CA ASN A 128 9.79 -9.80 -19.11
C ASN A 128 8.36 -9.31 -18.80
N PRO A 129 7.78 -8.41 -19.62
CA PRO A 129 6.45 -7.84 -19.39
C PRO A 129 5.28 -8.82 -19.54
N SER A 130 5.50 -9.97 -20.18
CA SER A 130 4.42 -10.90 -20.59
C SER A 130 4.11 -12.02 -19.58
N CYS A 131 4.99 -12.27 -18.62
CA CYS A 131 4.78 -13.23 -17.55
C CYS A 131 5.81 -12.97 -16.45
N CYS A 132 5.36 -12.41 -15.33
CA CYS A 132 6.24 -12.12 -14.19
C CYS A 132 5.91 -13.06 -13.03
N ASP A 133 6.90 -13.85 -12.60
CA ASP A 133 6.83 -14.59 -11.34
C ASP A 133 6.67 -13.61 -10.16
N ALA A 134 5.75 -13.92 -9.24
CA ALA A 134 5.45 -13.06 -8.11
C ALA A 134 6.68 -12.81 -7.22
N SER A 135 7.55 -13.81 -7.02
CA SER A 135 8.76 -13.65 -6.20
C SER A 135 9.75 -12.70 -6.87
N ALA A 136 9.99 -12.89 -8.17
CA ALA A 136 10.85 -11.98 -8.95
C ALA A 136 10.29 -10.55 -8.93
N PHE A 137 8.98 -10.39 -9.11
CA PHE A 137 8.32 -9.09 -9.07
C PHE A 137 8.47 -8.41 -7.70
N MET A 138 8.36 -9.14 -6.59
CA MET A 138 8.56 -8.58 -5.25
C MET A 138 9.98 -8.00 -5.08
N HIS A 139 11.01 -8.67 -5.60
CA HIS A 139 12.37 -8.13 -5.60
C HIS A 139 12.49 -6.86 -6.47
N THR A 140 11.88 -6.85 -7.65
CA THR A 140 11.84 -5.63 -8.50
C THR A 140 11.09 -4.49 -7.81
N LEU A 141 10.02 -4.78 -7.08
CA LEU A 141 9.26 -3.81 -6.29
C LEU A 141 10.11 -3.19 -5.19
N ILE A 142 10.85 -4.01 -4.43
CA ILE A 142 11.80 -3.54 -3.40
C ILE A 142 12.84 -2.60 -4.01
N GLN A 143 13.44 -3.00 -5.14
CA GLN A 143 14.44 -2.17 -5.81
C GLN A 143 13.86 -0.86 -6.34
N THR A 144 12.63 -0.90 -6.87
CA THR A 144 11.91 0.28 -7.36
C THR A 144 11.57 1.24 -6.22
N ALA A 145 11.14 0.70 -5.06
CA ALA A 145 10.87 1.50 -3.87
C ALA A 145 12.13 2.23 -3.39
N ARG A 146 13.28 1.55 -3.34
CA ARG A 146 14.56 2.17 -2.97
C ARG A 146 14.92 3.34 -3.89
N ARG A 147 14.72 3.18 -5.21
CA ARG A 147 14.94 4.24 -6.20
C ARG A 147 14.00 5.43 -5.99
N GLU A 148 12.70 5.21 -5.86
CA GLU A 148 11.71 6.30 -5.67
C GLU A 148 11.99 7.09 -4.38
N ILE A 149 12.44 6.42 -3.31
CA ILE A 149 12.84 7.08 -2.05
C ILE A 149 14.08 7.94 -2.25
N SER A 150 15.07 7.46 -3.01
CA SER A 150 16.28 8.25 -3.31
C SER A 150 15.98 9.48 -4.15
N GLU A 151 15.09 9.36 -5.14
CA GLU A 151 14.67 10.48 -6.00
C GLU A 151 13.78 11.48 -5.25
N SER A 152 12.98 11.04 -4.28
CA SER A 152 12.13 11.93 -3.48
C SER A 152 12.90 12.69 -2.38
N ARG A 153 14.18 12.35 -2.14
CA ARG A 153 15.04 12.98 -1.13
C ARG A 153 16.12 13.90 -1.72
N GLY A 154 16.28 13.92 -3.05
CA GLY A 154 17.16 14.83 -3.78
C GLY A 154 16.42 16.08 -4.22
#